data_AF-A0A509E862-F1
#
_entry.id   AF-A0A509E862-F1
#
_cell.length_a   1.000
_cell.length_b   1.000
_cell.length_c   1.000
_cell.angle_alpha   90.00
_cell.angle_beta   90.00
_cell.angle_gamma   90.00
#
_symmetry.space_group_name_H-M   'P 1'
#
loop_
_entity.id
_entity.type
_entity.pdbx_description
1 polymer ?
#
loop_
_entity_poly.entity_id
_entity_poly.type
_entity_poly.pdbx_seq_one_letter_code
_entity_poly.pdbx_strand_id
1 'polypeptide(L)'
;MAGNVHDLRPKTPESEKLTINLGFVDLGRIDLLVRDGFYSNRADFIRTAVRNQLERQGDAVQHSVARKQLSLGLSHYTRQDLEAARDASTPLHIQVLGLASIASDVTPELARAAIASVQVLGAFHASPKVKEALADRTA
;
A
#
# COMPACT_ATOMS: atom_id res chain seq x y z
N MET A 1 20.49 3.27 37.03
CA MET A 1 19.04 3.46 36.81
C MET A 1 18.81 3.45 35.31
N ALA A 2 18.01 2.50 34.83
CA ALA A 2 17.97 2.01 33.46
C ALA A 2 17.58 3.09 32.43
N GLY A 3 18.30 3.11 31.30
CA GLY A 3 17.97 3.94 30.14
C GLY A 3 16.72 3.40 29.46
N ASN A 4 15.68 4.22 29.38
CA ASN A 4 14.49 3.96 28.58
C ASN A 4 14.89 3.97 27.10
N VAL A 5 15.18 2.79 26.56
CA VAL A 5 15.20 2.53 25.13
C VAL A 5 13.76 2.75 24.63
N HIS A 6 13.52 3.88 23.98
CA HIS A 6 12.34 4.03 23.15
C HIS A 6 12.43 3.01 22.04
N ASP A 7 11.65 1.94 22.19
CA ASP A 7 11.34 1.01 21.11
C ASP A 7 10.61 1.83 20.03
N LEU A 8 11.39 2.33 19.07
CA LEU A 8 10.91 3.06 17.91
C LEU A 8 10.13 2.06 17.05
N ARG A 9 8.87 1.79 17.42
CA ARG A 9 7.94 1.09 16.54
C ARG A 9 7.97 1.84 15.20
N PRO A 10 8.42 1.20 14.11
CA PRO A 10 8.47 1.87 12.82
C PRO A 10 7.03 2.25 12.45
N LYS A 11 6.73 3.55 12.45
CA LYS A 11 5.46 4.04 11.95
C LYS A 11 5.36 3.70 10.47
N THR A 12 4.27 3.06 10.07
CA THR A 12 3.96 2.86 8.67
C THR A 12 3.92 4.22 7.98
N PRO A 13 4.70 4.45 6.91
CA PRO A 13 4.70 5.73 6.22
C PRO A 13 3.29 6.01 5.66
N GLU A 14 2.84 7.26 5.80
CA GLU A 14 1.51 7.70 5.35
C GLU A 14 1.42 7.83 3.82
N SER A 15 2.55 7.70 3.11
CA SER A 15 2.61 7.81 1.66
C SER A 15 3.76 6.97 1.08
N GLU A 16 3.56 6.51 -0.15
CA GLU A 16 4.55 5.77 -0.93
C GLU A 16 5.23 6.69 -1.93
N LYS A 17 6.56 6.56 -2.10
CA LYS A 17 7.31 7.41 -3.03
C LYS A 17 7.07 6.96 -4.47
N LEU A 18 6.51 7.84 -5.28
CA LEU A 18 6.42 7.66 -6.73
C LEU A 18 7.62 8.30 -7.44
N THR A 19 8.36 7.51 -8.22
CA THR A 19 9.45 8.02 -9.09
C THR A 19 9.04 7.85 -10.54
N ILE A 20 8.96 8.95 -11.30
CA ILE A 20 8.51 8.98 -12.69
C ILE A 20 9.37 9.93 -13.53
N ASN A 21 9.46 9.67 -14.82
CA ASN A 21 10.02 10.59 -15.80
C ASN A 21 8.91 11.48 -16.38
N LEU A 22 9.21 12.76 -16.60
CA LEU A 22 8.30 13.73 -17.23
C LEU A 22 8.98 14.36 -18.44
N GLY A 23 8.19 14.68 -19.48
CA GLY A 23 8.69 15.42 -20.63
C GLY A 23 9.13 16.84 -20.26
N PHE A 24 10.14 17.36 -20.95
CA PHE A 24 10.71 18.69 -20.65
C PHE A 24 9.68 19.82 -20.67
N VAL A 25 8.73 19.78 -21.62
CA VAL A 25 7.68 20.80 -21.75
C VAL A 25 6.71 20.75 -20.57
N ASP A 26 6.26 19.56 -20.17
CA ASP A 26 5.34 19.41 -19.04
C ASP A 26 6.02 19.80 -17.73
N LEU A 27 7.28 19.40 -17.53
CA LEU A 27 8.07 19.85 -16.38
C LEU A 27 8.17 21.37 -16.32
N GLY A 28 8.46 22.03 -17.45
CA GLY A 28 8.52 23.50 -17.53
C GLY A 28 7.18 24.18 -17.22
N ARG A 29 6.05 23.60 -17.65
CA ARG A 29 4.70 24.10 -17.32
C ARG A 29 4.41 23.97 -15.82
N ILE A 30 4.79 22.84 -15.21
CA ILE A 30 4.65 22.63 -13.77
C ILE A 30 5.47 23.67 -13.01
N ASP A 31 6.70 23.91 -13.44
CA ASP A 31 7.58 24.92 -12.83
C ASP A 31 7.01 26.33 -12.90
N LEU A 32 6.41 26.70 -14.04
CA LEU A 32 5.74 27.98 -14.19
C LEU A 32 4.57 28.12 -13.20
N LEU A 33 3.72 27.10 -13.08
CA LEU A 33 2.59 27.11 -12.15
C LEU A 33 3.04 27.22 -10.68
N VAL A 34 4.14 26.56 -10.32
CA VAL A 34 4.71 26.67 -8.98
C VAL A 34 5.30 28.08 -8.76
N ARG A 35 6.03 28.60 -9.74
CA ARG A 35 6.64 29.94 -9.68
C ARG A 35 5.61 31.05 -9.54
N ASP A 36 4.48 30.94 -10.23
CA ASP A 36 3.38 31.91 -10.20
C ASP A 36 2.49 31.73 -8.94
N GLY A 37 2.80 30.77 -8.07
CA GLY A 37 2.15 30.59 -6.78
C GLY A 37 0.84 29.80 -6.80
N PHE A 38 0.49 29.15 -7.93
CA PHE A 38 -0.71 28.30 -8.00
C PHE A 38 -0.56 27.01 -7.16
N TYR A 39 0.68 26.55 -6.96
CA TYR A 39 1.01 25.37 -6.16
C TYR A 39 2.24 25.62 -5.31
N SER A 40 2.30 24.99 -4.13
CA SER A 40 3.41 25.21 -3.19
C SER A 40 4.73 24.59 -3.65
N ASN A 41 4.67 23.49 -4.40
CA ASN A 41 5.82 22.80 -4.99
C ASN A 41 5.38 21.79 -6.06
N ARG A 42 6.34 21.19 -6.79
CA ARG A 42 6.05 20.18 -7.83
C ARG A 42 5.27 18.97 -7.28
N ALA A 43 5.61 18.50 -6.09
CA ALA A 43 4.95 17.33 -5.50
C ALA A 43 3.48 17.63 -5.12
N ASP A 44 3.18 18.87 -4.74
CA ASP A 44 1.83 19.35 -4.48
C ASP A 44 0.98 19.37 -5.76
N PHE A 45 1.52 19.91 -6.86
CA PHE A 45 0.90 19.83 -8.19
C PHE A 45 0.59 18.38 -8.57
N ILE A 46 1.59 17.49 -8.49
CA ILE A 46 1.43 16.09 -8.91
C ILE A 46 0.39 15.36 -8.05
N ARG A 47 0.41 15.54 -6.72
CA ARG A 47 -0.61 14.94 -5.83
C ARG A 47 -2.01 15.45 -6.17
N THR A 48 -2.16 16.74 -6.45
CA THR A 48 -3.44 17.34 -6.83
C THR A 48 -3.93 16.81 -8.16
N ALA A 49 -3.06 16.75 -9.18
CA ALA A 49 -3.40 16.20 -10.49
C ALA A 49 -3.84 14.73 -10.42
N VAL A 50 -3.16 13.91 -9.63
CA VAL A 50 -3.54 12.50 -9.39
C VAL A 50 -4.93 12.42 -8.76
N ARG A 51 -5.21 13.20 -7.71
CA ARG A 51 -6.53 13.22 -7.06
C ARG A 51 -7.64 13.61 -8.04
N ASN A 52 -7.45 14.68 -8.79
CA ASN A 52 -8.42 15.15 -9.78
C ASN A 52 -8.68 14.10 -10.87
N GLN A 53 -7.64 13.41 -11.33
CA GLN A 53 -7.80 12.38 -12.36
C GLN A 53 -8.48 11.13 -11.81
N LEU A 54 -8.21 10.73 -10.57
CA LEU A 54 -8.90 9.62 -9.92
C LEU A 54 -10.38 9.93 -9.67
N GLU A 55 -10.71 11.15 -9.25
CA GLU A 55 -12.09 11.60 -9.08
C GLU A 55 -12.86 11.53 -10.40
N ARG A 56 -12.28 12.02 -11.50
CA ARG A 56 -12.86 11.93 -12.85
C ARG A 56 -13.09 10.49 -13.33
N GLN A 57 -12.33 9.54 -12.82
CA GLN A 57 -12.45 8.12 -13.16
C GLN A 57 -13.18 7.32 -12.06
N GLY A 58 -13.81 8.00 -11.09
CA GLY A 58 -14.38 7.40 -9.89
C GLY A 58 -15.33 6.25 -10.20
N ASP A 59 -16.28 6.43 -11.12
CA ASP A 59 -17.27 5.40 -11.47
C ASP A 59 -16.62 4.13 -12.04
N ALA A 60 -15.62 4.29 -12.91
CA ALA A 60 -14.88 3.18 -13.49
C ALA A 60 -14.08 2.42 -12.42
N VAL A 61 -13.51 3.14 -11.45
CA VAL A 61 -12.82 2.56 -10.29
C VAL A 61 -13.82 1.79 -9.41
N GLN A 62 -14.95 2.40 -9.04
CA GLN A 62 -15.97 1.76 -8.20
C GLN A 62 -16.51 0.47 -8.83
N HIS A 63 -16.84 0.51 -10.12
CA HIS A 63 -17.29 -0.67 -10.85
C HIS A 63 -16.22 -1.78 -10.87
N SER A 64 -14.94 -1.40 -10.99
CA SER A 64 -13.83 -2.36 -10.96
C SER A 64 -13.59 -2.94 -9.57
N VAL A 65 -13.71 -2.14 -8.51
CA VAL A 65 -13.61 -2.55 -7.11
C VAL A 65 -14.71 -3.58 -6.79
N ALA A 66 -15.96 -3.30 -7.16
CA ALA A 66 -17.08 -4.21 -6.93
C ALA A 66 -16.90 -5.53 -7.68
N ARG A 67 -16.51 -5.50 -8.96
CA ARG A 67 -16.30 -6.74 -9.74
C ARG A 67 -15.16 -7.61 -9.24
N LYS A 68 -14.10 -6.99 -8.71
CA LYS A 68 -12.92 -7.69 -8.20
C LYS A 68 -12.95 -7.94 -6.68
N GLN A 69 -14.05 -7.58 -6.00
CA GLN A 69 -14.20 -7.73 -4.54
C GLN A 69 -13.03 -7.14 -3.72
N LEU A 70 -12.46 -6.03 -4.21
CA LEU A 70 -11.31 -5.39 -3.56
C LEU A 70 -11.76 -4.60 -2.33
N SER A 71 -11.04 -4.75 -1.22
CA SER A 71 -11.17 -3.88 -0.06
C SER A 71 -10.37 -2.59 -0.30
N LEU A 72 -11.05 -1.44 -0.26
CA LEU A 72 -10.40 -0.13 -0.42
C LEU A 72 -9.80 0.32 0.91
N GLY A 73 -8.50 0.68 0.92
CA GLY A 73 -7.88 1.35 2.06
C GLY A 73 -6.58 0.70 2.55
N LEU A 74 -6.37 0.79 3.87
CA LEU A 74 -5.19 0.25 4.55
C LEU A 74 -5.61 -0.98 5.37
N SER A 75 -4.99 -2.12 5.09
CA SER A 75 -5.18 -3.37 5.82
C SER A 75 -3.89 -3.75 6.54
N HIS A 76 -3.97 -4.01 7.83
CA HIS A 76 -2.86 -4.50 8.64
C HIS A 76 -3.20 -5.87 9.22
N TYR A 77 -2.34 -6.86 8.95
CA TYR A 77 -2.47 -8.23 9.41
C TYR A 77 -1.42 -8.51 10.47
N THR A 78 -1.87 -8.78 11.69
CA THR A 78 -1.00 -9.14 12.81
C THR A 78 -0.70 -10.63 12.82
N ARG A 79 0.29 -11.04 13.62
CA ARG A 79 0.55 -12.46 13.89
C ARG A 79 -0.70 -13.17 14.42
N GLN A 80 -1.44 -12.53 15.33
CA GLN A 80 -2.65 -13.09 15.94
C GLN A 80 -3.75 -13.35 14.90
N ASP A 81 -3.93 -12.42 13.95
CA ASP A 81 -4.93 -12.59 12.88
C ASP A 81 -4.61 -13.82 12.01
N LEU A 82 -3.33 -14.03 11.72
CA LEU A 82 -2.85 -15.16 10.91
C LEU A 82 -2.91 -16.49 11.68
N GLU A 83 -2.58 -16.49 12.97
CA GLU A 83 -2.75 -17.65 13.85
C GLU A 83 -4.22 -18.05 13.94
N ALA A 84 -5.12 -17.09 14.14
CA ALA A 84 -6.55 -17.33 14.18
C ALA A 84 -7.07 -17.90 12.84
N ALA A 85 -6.63 -17.35 11.70
CA ALA A 85 -7.01 -17.85 10.38
C ALA A 85 -6.53 -19.29 10.14
N ARG A 86 -5.29 -19.61 10.55
CA ARG A 86 -4.73 -20.95 10.49
C ARG A 86 -5.52 -21.92 11.37
N ASP A 87 -5.76 -21.55 12.62
CA ASP A 87 -6.41 -22.42 13.61
C ASP A 87 -7.89 -22.65 13.27
N ALA A 88 -8.55 -21.66 12.66
CA ALA A 88 -9.89 -21.78 12.10
C ALA A 88 -9.94 -22.52 10.75
N SER A 89 -8.80 -22.94 10.19
CA SER A 89 -8.68 -23.54 8.85
C SER A 89 -9.37 -22.73 7.75
N THR A 90 -9.42 -21.41 7.92
CA THR A 90 -10.08 -20.48 7.00
C THR A 90 -9.01 -19.54 6.44
N PRO A 91 -8.36 -19.91 5.31
CA PRO A 91 -7.23 -19.16 4.82
C PRO A 91 -7.66 -17.78 4.28
N LEU A 92 -6.84 -16.77 4.53
CA LEU A 92 -7.08 -15.39 4.15
C LEU A 92 -6.85 -15.19 2.65
N HIS A 93 -7.84 -14.56 2.00
CA HIS A 93 -7.72 -14.02 0.66
C HIS A 93 -7.53 -12.50 0.76
N ILE A 94 -6.30 -12.03 0.63
CA ILE A 94 -5.97 -10.61 0.74
C ILE A 94 -6.24 -9.96 -0.62
N GLN A 95 -7.26 -9.11 -0.69
CA GLN A 95 -7.67 -8.39 -1.90
C GLN A 95 -7.82 -6.91 -1.55
N VAL A 96 -6.78 -6.12 -1.82
CA VAL A 96 -6.70 -4.72 -1.33
C VAL A 96 -6.39 -3.75 -2.47
N LEU A 97 -7.14 -2.65 -2.54
CA LEU A 97 -6.80 -1.46 -3.31
C LEU A 97 -6.31 -0.38 -2.33
N GLY A 98 -5.00 -0.18 -2.28
CA GLY A 98 -4.33 0.67 -1.29
C GLY A 98 -3.08 0.00 -0.70
N LEU A 99 -3.06 -0.20 0.61
CA LEU A 99 -1.93 -0.80 1.32
C LEU A 99 -2.38 -2.07 2.04
N ALA A 100 -1.71 -3.19 1.78
CA ALA A 100 -1.74 -4.35 2.67
C ALA A 100 -0.40 -4.46 3.39
N SER A 101 -0.44 -4.61 4.71
CA SER A 101 0.75 -4.74 5.54
C SER A 101 0.66 -5.95 6.46
N ILE A 102 1.75 -6.70 6.58
CA ILE A 102 1.89 -7.84 7.49
C ILE A 102 2.89 -7.45 8.57
N ALA A 103 2.56 -7.70 9.83
CA ALA A 103 3.41 -7.41 10.96
C ALA A 103 4.80 -8.08 10.83
N SER A 104 5.84 -7.38 11.29
CA SER A 104 7.24 -7.79 11.09
C SER A 104 7.64 -9.07 11.85
N ASP A 105 6.88 -9.42 12.87
CA ASP A 105 7.06 -10.61 13.69
C ASP A 105 6.41 -11.87 13.08
N VAL A 106 5.70 -11.75 11.95
CA VAL A 106 5.12 -12.90 11.25
C VAL A 106 6.21 -13.74 10.61
N THR A 107 6.19 -15.06 10.88
CA THR A 107 7.12 -16.00 10.24
C THR A 107 6.63 -16.39 8.85
N PRO A 108 7.55 -16.76 7.92
CA PRO A 108 7.18 -17.22 6.58
C PRO A 108 6.23 -18.42 6.59
N GLU A 109 6.42 -19.34 7.54
CA GLU A 109 5.62 -20.57 7.67
C GLU A 109 4.19 -20.24 8.10
N LEU A 110 4.02 -19.34 9.08
CA LEU A 110 2.71 -18.88 9.52
C LEU A 110 1.97 -18.15 8.39
N ALA A 111 2.66 -17.25 7.68
CA ALA A 111 2.09 -16.55 6.54
C ALA A 111 1.61 -17.54 5.46
N ARG A 112 2.41 -18.56 5.15
CA ARG A 112 2.05 -19.60 4.17
C ARG A 112 0.95 -20.54 4.68
N ALA A 113 0.83 -20.77 5.97
CA ALA A 113 -0.26 -21.56 6.52
C ALA A 113 -1.60 -20.80 6.50
N ALA A 114 -1.56 -19.48 6.69
CA ALA A 114 -2.75 -18.66 6.88
C ALA A 114 -3.25 -17.93 5.62
N ILE A 115 -2.40 -17.65 4.63
CA ILE A 115 -2.76 -16.80 3.47
C ILE A 115 -2.90 -17.63 2.19
N ALA A 116 -4.09 -17.76 1.63
CA ALA A 116 -4.32 -18.48 0.38
C ALA A 116 -3.86 -17.70 -0.85
N SER A 117 -4.16 -16.40 -0.92
CA SER A 117 -3.84 -15.54 -2.07
C SER A 117 -3.63 -14.10 -1.66
N VAL A 118 -2.75 -13.40 -2.37
CA VAL A 118 -2.48 -11.98 -2.19
C VAL A 118 -2.66 -11.25 -3.52
N GLN A 119 -3.63 -10.34 -3.58
CA GLN A 119 -3.82 -9.39 -4.66
C GLN A 119 -3.87 -7.99 -4.08
N VAL A 120 -2.85 -7.20 -4.37
CA VAL A 120 -2.71 -5.85 -3.82
C VAL A 120 -2.44 -4.86 -4.94
N LEU A 121 -3.38 -3.97 -5.18
CA LEU A 121 -3.24 -2.84 -6.09
C LEU A 121 -2.78 -1.63 -5.27
N GLY A 122 -1.48 -1.37 -5.27
CA GLY A 122 -0.85 -0.32 -4.49
C GLY A 122 0.45 -0.81 -3.86
N ALA A 123 0.51 -0.82 -2.52
CA ALA A 123 1.71 -1.23 -1.78
C ALA A 123 1.46 -2.50 -0.95
N PHE A 124 2.43 -3.41 -0.97
CA PHE A 124 2.45 -4.58 -0.08
C PHE A 124 3.68 -4.56 0.82
N HIS A 125 3.46 -4.37 2.11
CA HIS A 125 4.49 -4.31 3.14
C HIS A 125 4.51 -5.61 3.94
N ALA A 126 5.65 -6.31 3.91
CA ALA A 126 5.90 -7.50 4.68
C ALA A 126 7.42 -7.69 4.79
N SER A 127 7.87 -8.52 5.72
CA SER A 127 9.29 -8.88 5.79
C SER A 127 9.73 -9.56 4.48
N PRO A 128 11.00 -9.42 4.04
CA PRO A 128 11.47 -10.03 2.80
C PRO A 128 11.21 -11.54 2.74
N LYS A 129 11.44 -12.24 3.86
CA LYS A 129 11.19 -13.68 3.98
C LYS A 129 9.71 -14.05 3.79
N VAL A 130 8.79 -13.23 4.28
CA VAL A 130 7.34 -13.45 4.07
C VAL A 130 6.95 -13.17 2.62
N LYS A 131 7.51 -12.12 1.99
CA LYS A 131 7.28 -11.84 0.56
C LYS A 131 7.77 -13.00 -0.32
N GLU A 132 8.95 -13.54 -0.03
CA GLU A 132 9.48 -14.72 -0.73
C GLU A 132 8.59 -15.95 -0.54
N ALA A 133 8.12 -16.22 0.68
CA ALA A 133 7.26 -17.36 0.95
C ALA A 133 5.84 -17.27 0.35
N LEU A 134 5.41 -16.07 -0.06
CA LEU A 134 4.12 -15.80 -0.70
C LEU A 134 4.27 -15.47 -2.20
N ALA A 135 5.47 -15.59 -2.77
CA ALA A 135 5.72 -15.21 -4.16
C ALA A 135 4.87 -16.05 -5.15
N ASP A 136 4.61 -17.32 -4.82
CA ASP A 136 3.76 -18.22 -5.61
C ASP A 136 2.25 -17.95 -5.46
N ARG A 137 1.86 -17.04 -4.55
CA ARG A 137 0.47 -16.71 -4.20
C ARG A 137 0.10 -15.26 -4.48
N THR A 138 1.04 -14.49 -5.02
CA THR A 138 0.87 -13.07 -5.31
C THR A 138 0.49 -12.89 -6.78
N ALA A 139 -0.57 -12.13 -7.05
CA ALA A 139 -1.09 -11.84 -8.40
C ALA A 139 -1.22 -10.34 -8.67
#